data_AF-A0A9D2TG69-F1
#
_entry.id   AF-A0A9D2TG69-F1
#
_cell.length_a   1.000
_cell.length_b   1.000
_cell.length_c   1.000
_cell.angle_alpha   90.00
_cell.angle_beta   90.00
_cell.angle_gamma   90.00
#
_symmetry.space_group_name_H-M   'P 1'
#
loop_
_entity.id
_entity.type
_entity.pdbx_description
1 polymer ?
#
loop_
_entity_poly.entity_id
_entity_poly.type
_entity_poly.pdbx_seq_one_letter_code
_entity_poly.pdbx_strand_id
1 'polypeptide(L)'
;MVPWPGMQDWVIAFQYSFDLIKELIREKGPEHLLIISDAGQPGNEHEGSIRNFIKTLLAQGISEQDINMMFKENPRRILGKIE
;
A
#
# COMPACT_ATOMS: atom_id res chain seq x y z
N MET A 1 6.00 16.85 7.36
CA MET A 1 6.56 17.51 6.15
C MET A 1 5.85 16.88 4.97
N VAL A 2 5.26 17.67 4.08
CA VAL A 2 4.49 17.15 2.94
C VAL A 2 5.48 16.64 1.88
N PRO A 3 5.28 15.44 1.27
CA PRO A 3 6.31 14.78 0.46
C PRO A 3 6.70 15.51 -0.84
N TRP A 4 5.83 16.37 -1.36
CA TRP A 4 6.03 17.07 -2.63
C TRP A 4 5.22 18.38 -2.69
N PRO A 5 5.71 19.46 -3.34
CA PRO A 5 5.04 20.77 -3.35
C PRO A 5 3.58 20.80 -3.84
N GLY A 6 3.15 19.87 -4.70
CA GLY A 6 1.74 19.82 -5.14
C GLY A 6 0.79 19.05 -4.21
N MET A 7 1.27 18.51 -3.09
CA MET A 7 0.43 17.94 -2.03
C MET A 7 0.10 18.96 -0.94
N GLN A 8 0.47 20.23 -1.10
CA GLN A 8 0.26 21.26 -0.07
C GLN A 8 -1.23 21.47 0.30
N ASP A 9 -2.14 21.20 -0.63
CA ASP A 9 -3.58 21.28 -0.41
C ASP A 9 -4.23 19.93 -0.04
N TRP A 10 -3.42 18.87 0.13
CA TRP A 10 -3.95 17.54 0.43
C TRP A 10 -4.21 17.39 1.93
N VAL A 11 -5.44 17.03 2.27
CA VAL A 11 -5.76 16.55 3.62
C VAL A 11 -5.39 15.06 3.69
N ILE A 12 -4.28 14.75 4.37
CA ILE A 12 -3.88 13.36 4.61
C ILE A 12 -4.58 12.87 5.88
N ALA A 13 -5.68 12.14 5.71
CA ALA A 13 -6.38 11.48 6.81
C ALA A 13 -5.69 10.16 7.18
N PHE A 14 -4.45 10.24 7.69
CA PHE A 14 -3.55 9.09 7.89
C PHE A 14 -4.23 7.95 8.65
N GLN A 15 -4.82 8.24 9.81
CA GLN A 15 -5.50 7.23 10.63
C GLN A 15 -6.68 6.59 9.89
N TYR A 16 -7.50 7.41 9.24
CA TYR A 16 -8.64 6.94 8.45
C TYR A 16 -8.19 6.01 7.33
N SER A 17 -7.08 6.31 6.63
CA SER A 17 -6.56 5.45 5.57
C SER A 17 -6.23 4.05 6.06
N PHE A 18 -5.56 3.91 7.21
CA PHE A 18 -5.23 2.58 7.76
C PHE A 18 -6.45 1.86 8.33
N ASP A 19 -7.39 2.59 8.93
CA ASP A 19 -8.65 2.01 9.41
C ASP A 19 -9.48 1.47 8.24
N LEU A 20 -9.56 2.23 7.14
CA LEU A 20 -10.22 1.80 5.92
C LEU A 20 -9.55 0.55 5.32
N ILE A 21 -8.21 0.48 5.29
CA ILE A 21 -7.51 -0.72 4.79
C ILE A 21 -7.90 -1.95 5.63
N LYS A 22 -7.90 -1.84 6.97
CA LYS A 22 -8.30 -2.94 7.87
C LYS A 22 -9.76 -3.34 7.67
N GLU A 23 -10.64 -2.38 7.48
CA GLU A 23 -12.06 -2.61 7.18
C GLU A 23 -12.23 -3.35 5.85
N LEU A 24 -11.53 -2.93 4.80
CA LEU A 24 -11.57 -3.59 3.49
C LEU A 24 -11.01 -5.02 3.56
N ILE A 25 -9.92 -5.24 4.30
CA ILE A 25 -9.39 -6.61 4.54
C ILE A 25 -10.45 -7.47 5.24
N ARG A 26 -11.12 -6.95 6.27
CA ARG A 26 -12.16 -7.67 7.01
C ARG A 26 -13.39 -7.98 6.15
N GLU A 27 -13.82 -7.04 5.31
CA GLU A 27 -15.10 -7.14 4.60
C GLU A 27 -15.01 -7.75 3.21
N LYS A 28 -13.88 -7.56 2.54
CA LYS A 28 -13.65 -8.01 1.17
C LYS A 28 -12.60 -9.10 1.08
N GLY A 29 -11.71 -9.22 2.06
CA GLY A 29 -10.56 -10.11 2.01
C GLY A 29 -9.34 -9.47 1.35
N PRO A 30 -8.12 -9.83 1.78
CA PRO A 30 -6.88 -9.28 1.22
C PRO A 30 -6.67 -9.65 -0.26
N GLU A 31 -7.30 -10.71 -0.76
CA GLU A 31 -7.25 -11.17 -2.16
C GLU A 31 -7.90 -10.19 -3.18
N HIS A 32 -8.57 -9.16 -2.67
CA HIS A 32 -9.23 -8.10 -3.45
C HIS A 32 -8.48 -6.76 -3.43
N LEU A 33 -7.31 -6.69 -2.79
CA LEU A 33 -6.52 -5.47 -2.61
C LEU A 33 -5.14 -5.59 -3.25
N LEU A 34 -4.59 -4.46 -3.72
CA LEU A 34 -3.22 -4.36 -4.23
C LEU A 34 -2.47 -3.27 -3.47
N ILE A 35 -1.19 -3.52 -3.17
CA ILE A 35 -0.28 -2.51 -2.61
C ILE A 35 0.57 -1.94 -3.74
N ILE A 36 0.47 -0.62 -3.94
CA ILE A 36 1.21 0.14 -4.97
C ILE A 36 1.77 1.40 -4.30
N SER A 37 3.04 1.72 -4.57
CA SER A 37 3.70 2.91 -4.00
C SER A 37 3.40 4.20 -4.76
N ASP A 38 3.09 4.08 -6.06
CA ASP A 38 3.02 5.19 -7.02
C ASP A 38 4.26 6.11 -6.98
N ALA A 39 5.40 5.55 -6.55
CA ALA A 39 6.67 6.24 -6.44
C ALA A 39 7.47 6.16 -7.76
N GLY A 40 8.51 6.98 -7.89
CA GLY A 40 9.32 7.09 -9.11
C GLY A 40 9.34 8.49 -9.75
N GLN A 41 8.61 9.44 -9.17
CA GLN A 41 8.74 10.85 -9.53
C GLN A 41 10.10 11.42 -9.09
N PRO A 42 10.63 12.47 -9.75
CA PRO A 42 11.87 13.12 -9.33
C PRO A 42 11.83 13.49 -7.84
N GLY A 43 12.77 12.96 -7.06
CA GLY A 43 12.85 13.15 -5.60
C GLY A 43 12.13 12.10 -4.74
N ASN A 44 11.41 11.14 -5.34
CA ASN A 44 10.68 10.08 -4.64
C ASN A 44 11.15 8.69 -5.08
N GLU A 45 12.16 8.15 -4.41
CA GLU A 45 12.71 6.82 -4.71
C GLU A 45 11.68 5.69 -4.47
N HIS A 46 11.62 4.75 -5.42
CA HIS A 46 10.63 3.68 -5.43
C HIS A 46 10.85 2.67 -4.29
N GLU A 47 12.09 2.22 -4.07
CA GLU A 47 12.41 1.15 -3.11
C GLU A 47 12.19 1.57 -1.65
N GLY A 48 12.55 2.81 -1.30
CA GLY A 48 12.35 3.35 0.04
C GLY A 48 10.87 3.48 0.40
N SER A 49 10.06 3.96 -0.56
CA SER A 49 8.63 4.19 -0.39
C SER A 49 7.87 2.91 -0.08
N ILE A 50 8.07 1.85 -0.86
CA ILE A 50 7.37 0.58 -0.65
C ILE A 50 7.79 -0.09 0.66
N ARG A 51 9.08 -0.02 1.03
CA ARG A 51 9.60 -0.56 2.29
C ARG A 51 8.98 0.14 3.49
N ASN A 52 8.88 1.47 3.44
CA ASN A 52 8.28 2.25 4.52
C ASN A 52 6.78 1.95 4.64
N PHE A 53 6.06 1.85 3.53
CA PHE A 53 4.64 1.54 3.57
C PHE A 53 4.36 0.17 4.18
N ILE A 54 5.11 -0.88 3.80
CA ILE A 54 4.98 -2.21 4.39
C ILE A 54 5.26 -2.19 5.89
N LYS A 55 6.32 -1.48 6.33
CA LYS A 55 6.63 -1.32 7.77
C LYS A 55 5.48 -0.66 8.52
N THR A 56 4.86 0.36 7.93
CA THR A 56 3.72 1.05 8.55
C THR A 56 2.50 0.13 8.63
N LEU A 57 2.18 -0.64 7.59
CA LEU A 57 1.07 -1.61 7.61
C LEU A 57 1.25 -2.65 8.73
N LEU A 58 2.46 -3.20 8.87
CA LEU A 58 2.81 -4.12 9.97
C LEU A 58 2.62 -3.45 11.34
N ALA A 59 3.11 -2.22 11.52
CA ALA A 59 2.96 -1.46 12.75
C ALA A 59 1.50 -1.13 13.08
N GLN A 60 0.62 -1.08 12.08
CA GLN A 60 -0.83 -0.88 12.23
C GLN A 60 -1.59 -2.19 12.50
N GLY A 61 -0.89 -3.33 12.61
CA GLY A 61 -1.46 -4.62 12.97
C GLY A 61 -1.97 -5.46 11.78
N ILE A 62 -1.66 -5.08 10.54
CA ILE A 62 -1.97 -5.90 9.37
C ILE A 62 -0.97 -7.06 9.31
N SER A 63 -1.47 -8.27 9.08
CA SER A 63 -0.64 -9.48 9.12
C SER A 63 0.32 -9.56 7.92
N GLU A 64 1.47 -10.20 8.11
CA GLU A 64 2.41 -10.48 7.01
C GLU A 64 1.76 -11.34 5.93
N GLN A 65 0.85 -12.24 6.30
CA GLN A 65 0.10 -13.08 5.36
C GLN A 65 -0.79 -12.23 4.45
N ASP A 66 -1.53 -11.28 5.00
CA ASP A 66 -2.38 -10.36 4.23
C ASP A 66 -1.54 -9.48 3.32
N ILE A 67 -0.40 -8.96 3.82
CA ILE A 67 0.53 -8.16 3.02
C ILE A 67 1.09 -8.98 1.85
N ASN A 68 1.50 -10.24 2.09
CA ASN A 68 1.99 -11.11 1.02
C ASN A 68 0.89 -11.38 -0.02
N MET A 69 -0.36 -11.59 0.41
CA MET A 69 -1.49 -11.74 -0.51
C MET A 69 -1.66 -10.49 -1.38
N MET A 70 -1.75 -9.31 -0.77
CA MET A 70 -1.97 -8.03 -1.45
C MET A 70 -0.80 -7.60 -2.36
N PHE A 71 0.44 -7.91 -1.98
CA PHE A 71 1.63 -7.38 -2.66
C PHE A 71 2.29 -8.36 -3.63
N LYS A 72 2.17 -9.67 -3.41
CA LYS A 72 2.85 -10.69 -4.25
C LYS A 72 1.85 -11.58 -4.98
N GLU A 73 0.93 -12.18 -4.24
CA GLU A 73 0.05 -13.21 -4.80
C GLU A 73 -1.03 -12.62 -5.70
N ASN A 74 -1.65 -11.50 -5.32
CA ASN A 74 -2.67 -10.85 -6.14
C ASN A 74 -2.11 -10.35 -7.47
N PRO A 75 -0.99 -9.59 -7.53
CA PRO A 75 -0.38 -9.25 -8.81
C PRO A 75 -0.08 -10.47 -9.67
N ARG A 76 0.52 -11.52 -9.09
CA ARG A 76 0.80 -12.78 -9.79
C ARG A 76 -0.47 -13.42 -10.35
N ARG A 77 -1.55 -13.47 -9.56
CA ARG A 77 -2.84 -14.03 -9.95
C ARG A 77 -3.51 -13.23 -11.07
N ILE A 78 -3.45 -11.90 -11.01
CA ILE A 78 -4.06 -11.00 -11.99
C ILE A 78 -3.30 -11.02 -13.32
N LEU A 79 -1.97 -10.99 -13.27
CA LEU A 79 -1.12 -10.98 -14.46
C LEU A 79 -1.10 -12.35 -15.16
N GLY A 80 -1.39 -13.44 -14.44
CA GLY A 80 -1.35 -14.78 -14.99
C GLY A 80 0.09 -15.20 -15.37
N LYS A 81 0.24 -15.97 -16.45
CA LYS A 81 1.56 -16.22 -17.05
C LYS A 81 1.98 -15.00 -17.86
N ILE A 82 3.11 -14.42 -17.49
CA ILE A 82 3.81 -13.43 -18.32
C ILE A 82 4.77 -14.25 -19.19
N GLU A 83 4.45 -14.40 -20.48
CA GLU A 83 5.34 -14.95 -21.51
C GLU A 83 6.18 -13.85 -22.16
#